data_AF-A0A923XCT4-F1
#
_entry.id   AF-A0A923XCT4-F1
#
_cell.length_a   1.000
_cell.length_b   1.000
_cell.length_c   1.000
_cell.angle_alpha   90.00
_cell.angle_beta   90.00
_cell.angle_gamma   90.00
#
_symmetry.space_group_name_H-M   'P 1'
#
loop_
_entity.id
_entity.type
_entity.pdbx_description
1 polymer ?
#
loop_
_entity_poly.entity_id
_entity_poly.type
_entity_poly.pdbx_seq_one_letter_code
_entity_poly.pdbx_strand_id
1 'polypeptide(L)'
;PYITYAVMASYKWKFEPYLWKFPFIGKAPYKGYYNEKSAKEEAEKMKQEDFDVYVRGVPAYSTLGRLTDPLLSSMLAYKEHDLVNTIIHELVHTTLFIKDNIDFNERLAVFVANKGTEQFYLKKEGADSKTLALIIRENEDDRLFSVFITKELDELKKWYEGFDASKLTSNDDKEKIRQERLNLIKAHFTELLTPKLKTNSYSRFKDGEMNNARLGTYHTYMKDLSDFEKVYVKSGSSIPAFLERCKQLNSVDDPEAELKKWTSE
;
A
#
# COMPACT_ATOMS: atom_id res chain seq x y z
N PRO A 1 18.45 -1.93 8.01
CA PRO A 1 18.19 -3.22 8.71
C PRO A 1 16.68 -3.51 8.72
N TYR A 2 16.28 -4.74 8.38
CA TYR A 2 14.88 -5.17 8.45
C TYR A 2 14.68 -6.05 9.67
N ILE A 3 13.52 -5.93 10.31
CA ILE A 3 13.14 -6.70 11.51
C ILE A 3 12.24 -7.88 11.15
N THR A 4 11.56 -7.78 10.01
CA THR A 4 10.73 -8.82 9.43
C THR A 4 10.85 -8.77 7.91
N TYR A 5 10.43 -9.85 7.28
CA TYR A 5 10.38 -10.03 5.85
C TYR A 5 8.95 -10.43 5.50
N ALA A 6 8.29 -9.63 4.69
CA ALA A 6 6.93 -9.90 4.22
C ALA A 6 7.00 -10.65 2.89
N VAL A 7 6.29 -11.77 2.82
CA VAL A 7 6.03 -12.51 1.59
C VAL A 7 4.63 -12.12 1.10
N MET A 8 4.55 -11.71 -0.15
CA MET A 8 3.32 -11.52 -0.89
C MET A 8 3.26 -12.54 -2.01
N ALA A 9 2.07 -13.09 -2.26
CA ALA A 9 1.81 -14.00 -3.35
C ALA A 9 0.53 -13.57 -4.06
N SER A 10 0.47 -13.78 -5.37
CA SER A 10 -0.70 -13.45 -6.18
C SER A 10 -0.84 -14.46 -7.31
N TYR A 11 -2.08 -14.76 -7.68
CA TYR A 11 -2.34 -15.65 -8.81
C TYR A 11 -1.66 -15.09 -10.06
N LYS A 12 -0.95 -15.92 -10.80
CA LYS A 12 -0.17 -15.47 -11.95
C LYS A 12 -1.03 -14.98 -13.12
N TRP A 13 -2.18 -15.64 -13.33
CA TRP A 13 -3.10 -15.38 -14.44
C TRP A 13 -4.37 -14.63 -14.06
N LYS A 14 -4.37 -13.99 -12.88
CA LYS A 14 -5.47 -13.17 -12.38
C LYS A 14 -4.90 -12.15 -11.41
N PHE A 15 -5.27 -10.88 -11.53
CA PHE A 15 -4.84 -9.87 -10.55
C PHE A 15 -5.64 -10.01 -9.24
N GLU A 16 -5.28 -11.02 -8.45
CA GLU A 16 -5.88 -11.35 -7.16
C GLU A 16 -4.79 -11.84 -6.19
N PRO A 17 -4.69 -11.30 -4.97
CA PRO A 17 -3.69 -11.75 -4.01
C PRO A 17 -4.07 -13.12 -3.42
N TYR A 18 -3.07 -13.93 -3.10
CA TYR A 18 -3.26 -15.06 -2.20
C TYR A 18 -3.43 -14.53 -0.77
N LEU A 19 -4.46 -15.02 -0.07
CA LEU A 19 -4.81 -14.55 1.26
C LEU A 19 -4.46 -15.57 2.34
N TRP A 20 -3.50 -15.21 3.20
CA TRP A 20 -3.21 -15.97 4.40
C TRP A 20 -4.25 -15.70 5.48
N LYS A 21 -4.69 -16.75 6.17
CA LYS A 21 -5.65 -16.66 7.28
C LYS A 21 -4.93 -16.60 8.61
N PHE A 22 -5.30 -15.64 9.44
CA PHE A 22 -4.80 -15.46 10.79
C PHE A 22 -5.97 -15.44 11.79
N PRO A 23 -5.81 -15.98 13.01
CA PRO A 23 -6.90 -16.08 13.98
C PRO A 23 -7.56 -14.76 14.34
N PHE A 24 -6.81 -13.66 14.28
CA PHE A 24 -7.18 -12.40 14.91
C PHE A 24 -7.37 -11.23 13.95
N ILE A 25 -6.49 -11.12 12.95
CA ILE A 25 -6.55 -10.05 11.94
C ILE A 25 -7.43 -10.42 10.75
N GLY A 26 -7.81 -11.71 10.62
CA GLY A 26 -8.58 -12.22 9.50
C GLY A 26 -7.69 -12.66 8.34
N LYS A 27 -8.08 -12.31 7.12
CA LYS A 27 -7.30 -12.57 5.90
C LYS A 27 -6.37 -11.41 5.56
N ALA A 28 -5.11 -11.69 5.20
CA ALA A 28 -4.17 -10.68 4.73
C ALA A 28 -3.45 -11.08 3.43
N PRO A 29 -3.13 -10.13 2.54
CA PRO A 29 -2.42 -10.38 1.27
C PRO A 29 -0.89 -10.50 1.44
N TYR A 30 -0.42 -10.62 2.69
CA TYR A 30 0.98 -10.83 3.02
C TYR A 30 1.13 -11.68 4.28
N LYS A 31 2.30 -12.30 4.42
CA LYS A 31 2.72 -13.01 5.63
C LYS A 31 4.12 -12.59 6.05
N GLY A 32 4.25 -12.13 7.28
CA GLY A 32 5.51 -11.69 7.86
C GLY A 32 6.32 -12.84 8.47
N TYR A 33 7.65 -12.76 8.36
CA TYR A 33 8.62 -13.68 8.93
C TYR A 33 9.74 -12.91 9.63
N TYR A 34 10.11 -13.31 10.84
CA TYR A 34 11.27 -12.73 11.53
C TYR A 34 12.62 -13.18 10.95
N ASN A 35 12.63 -14.31 10.24
CA ASN A 35 13.82 -14.88 9.61
C ASN A 35 13.71 -14.78 8.09
N GLU A 36 14.69 -14.14 7.45
CA GLU A 36 14.75 -14.00 5.98
C GLU A 36 14.74 -15.35 5.25
N LYS A 37 15.43 -16.35 5.80
CA LYS A 37 15.49 -17.69 5.22
C LYS A 37 14.10 -18.30 5.18
N SER A 38 13.33 -18.17 6.24
CA SER A 38 11.95 -18.68 6.28
C SER A 38 11.02 -17.95 5.31
N ALA A 39 11.22 -16.64 5.11
CA ALA A 39 10.50 -15.90 4.07
C ALA A 39 10.85 -16.40 2.66
N LYS A 40 12.15 -16.68 2.40
CA LYS A 40 12.60 -17.24 1.13
C LYS A 40 12.06 -18.65 0.89
N GLU A 41 12.02 -19.50 1.92
CA GLU A 41 11.45 -20.85 1.85
C GLU A 41 9.96 -20.81 1.51
N GLU A 42 9.16 -19.94 2.14
CA GLU A 42 7.75 -19.75 1.75
C GLU A 42 7.63 -19.20 0.33
N ALA A 43 8.47 -18.23 -0.05
CA ALA A 43 8.45 -17.65 -1.38
C ALA A 43 8.71 -18.71 -2.46
N GLU A 44 9.67 -19.60 -2.26
CA GLU A 44 9.93 -20.71 -3.19
C GLU A 44 8.78 -21.71 -3.23
N LYS A 45 8.16 -22.02 -2.08
CA LYS A 45 6.95 -22.86 -2.06
C LYS A 45 5.83 -22.25 -2.89
N MET A 46 5.55 -20.96 -2.72
CA MET A 46 4.50 -20.27 -3.48
C MET A 46 4.81 -20.24 -4.99
N LYS A 47 6.09 -20.07 -5.38
CA LYS A 47 6.49 -20.16 -6.79
C LYS A 47 6.28 -21.55 -7.38
N GLN A 48 6.55 -22.62 -6.61
CA GLN A 48 6.29 -23.99 -7.05
C GLN A 48 4.80 -24.27 -7.28
N GLU A 49 3.92 -23.52 -6.62
CA GLU A 49 2.48 -23.52 -6.83
C GLU A 49 2.02 -22.55 -7.95
N ASP A 50 2.95 -22.04 -8.77
CA ASP A 50 2.72 -21.09 -9.89
C ASP A 50 2.10 -19.75 -9.49
N PHE A 51 2.38 -19.27 -8.26
CA PHE A 51 2.09 -17.90 -7.87
C PHE A 51 3.19 -16.94 -8.31
N ASP A 52 2.81 -15.71 -8.66
CA ASP A 52 3.72 -14.57 -8.61
C ASP A 52 4.07 -14.31 -7.14
N VAL A 53 5.34 -14.02 -6.84
CA VAL A 53 5.80 -13.80 -5.48
C VAL A 53 6.65 -12.54 -5.39
N TYR A 54 6.48 -11.81 -4.30
CA TYR A 54 7.33 -10.67 -3.95
C TYR A 54 7.71 -10.75 -2.47
N VAL A 55 9.00 -10.58 -2.19
CA VAL A 55 9.51 -10.56 -0.82
C VAL A 55 10.12 -9.19 -0.57
N ARG A 56 9.71 -8.54 0.51
CA ARG A 56 10.30 -7.26 0.93
C ARG A 56 10.72 -7.32 2.39
N GLY A 57 11.81 -6.60 2.69
CA GLY A 57 12.14 -6.27 4.06
C GLY A 57 11.16 -5.25 4.62
N VAL A 58 10.73 -5.48 5.86
CA VAL A 58 9.81 -4.62 6.59
C VAL A 58 10.55 -4.10 7.83
N PRO A 59 10.83 -2.79 7.91
CA PRO A 59 11.62 -2.20 8.98
C PRO A 59 10.79 -1.80 10.22
N ALA A 60 9.46 -1.84 10.13
CA ALA A 60 8.50 -1.55 11.20
C ALA A 60 7.24 -2.43 11.07
N TYR A 61 6.61 -2.81 12.19
CA TYR A 61 5.29 -3.44 12.22
C TYR A 61 4.57 -3.11 13.53
N SER A 62 3.24 -3.02 13.51
CA SER A 62 2.40 -2.99 14.72
C SER A 62 1.75 -4.35 14.98
N THR A 63 1.51 -4.65 16.26
CA THR A 63 0.67 -5.77 16.71
C THR A 63 -0.79 -5.36 16.87
N LEU A 64 -1.18 -4.22 16.28
CA LEU A 64 -2.50 -3.60 16.40
C LEU A 64 -2.86 -3.26 17.85
N GLY A 65 -1.85 -2.87 18.65
CA GLY A 65 -2.03 -2.53 20.06
C GLY A 65 -2.28 -3.73 21.00
N ARG A 66 -2.12 -4.96 20.53
CA ARG A 66 -2.30 -6.19 21.34
C ARG A 66 -1.10 -6.51 22.21
N LEU A 67 0.09 -6.13 21.77
CA LEU A 67 1.32 -6.14 22.55
C LEU A 67 1.87 -4.71 22.62
N THR A 68 2.82 -4.50 23.53
CA THR A 68 3.63 -3.28 23.49
C THR A 68 4.42 -3.28 22.19
N ASP A 69 4.12 -2.35 21.28
CA ASP A 69 4.84 -2.17 20.02
C ASP A 69 6.06 -1.25 20.27
N PRO A 70 7.28 -1.78 20.46
CA PRO A 70 8.44 -0.95 20.77
C PRO A 70 8.90 -0.16 19.54
N LEU A 71 9.52 1.00 19.78
CA LEU A 71 10.33 1.66 18.76
C LEU A 71 11.57 0.82 18.48
N LEU A 72 11.65 0.23 17.30
CA LEU A 72 12.73 -0.68 16.93
C LEU A 72 13.90 0.12 16.36
N SER A 73 15.13 -0.30 16.67
CA SER A 73 16.35 0.40 16.21
C SER A 73 16.48 0.46 14.69
N SER A 74 15.85 -0.48 13.96
CA SER A 74 15.70 -0.44 12.50
C SER A 74 15.00 0.82 12.01
N MET A 75 14.05 1.36 12.78
CA MET A 75 13.29 2.54 12.43
C MET A 75 14.15 3.82 12.49
N LEU A 76 15.27 3.80 13.22
CA LEU A 76 16.23 4.92 13.27
C LEU A 76 17.06 5.06 11.99
N ALA A 77 17.00 4.08 11.07
CA ALA A 77 17.64 4.19 9.76
C ALA A 77 16.86 5.08 8.78
N TYR A 78 15.63 5.46 9.13
CA TYR A 78 14.82 6.38 8.34
C TYR A 78 15.27 7.82 8.47
N LYS A 79 14.88 8.67 7.50
CA LYS A 79 14.90 10.12 7.73
C LYS A 79 13.93 10.41 8.87
N GLU A 80 14.18 11.46 9.64
CA GLU A 80 13.38 11.76 10.84
C GLU A 80 11.87 11.91 10.54
N HIS A 81 11.50 12.54 9.42
CA HIS A 81 10.09 12.68 9.04
C HIS A 81 9.44 11.36 8.60
N ASP A 82 10.19 10.48 7.94
CA ASP A 82 9.72 9.13 7.57
C ASP A 82 9.46 8.28 8.82
N LEU A 83 10.28 8.45 9.87
CA LEU A 83 10.07 7.82 11.17
C LEU A 83 8.80 8.34 11.84
N VAL A 84 8.59 9.67 11.87
CA VAL A 84 7.36 10.26 12.42
C VAL A 84 6.13 9.74 11.68
N ASN A 85 6.17 9.71 10.34
CA ASN A 85 5.09 9.17 9.52
C ASN A 85 4.81 7.71 9.87
N THR A 86 5.85 6.87 9.92
CA THR A 86 5.74 5.45 10.30
C THR A 86 5.10 5.29 11.69
N ILE A 87 5.53 6.06 12.69
CA ILE A 87 4.94 5.99 14.04
C ILE A 87 3.45 6.33 14.00
N ILE A 88 3.06 7.37 13.27
CA ILE A 88 1.65 7.75 13.15
C ILE A 88 0.86 6.66 12.42
N HIS A 89 1.39 6.07 11.34
CA HIS A 89 0.78 4.94 10.62
C HIS A 89 0.44 3.80 11.57
N GLU A 90 1.42 3.35 12.36
CA GLU A 90 1.20 2.26 13.31
C GLU A 90 0.22 2.64 14.43
N LEU A 91 0.22 3.90 14.90
CA LEU A 91 -0.76 4.38 15.87
C LEU A 91 -2.20 4.39 15.33
N VAL A 92 -2.39 4.61 14.03
CA VAL A 92 -3.72 4.53 13.40
C VAL A 92 -4.28 3.12 13.53
N HIS A 93 -3.47 2.10 13.27
CA HIS A 93 -3.86 0.69 13.43
C HIS A 93 -4.29 0.35 14.86
N THR A 94 -3.71 1.00 15.87
CA THR A 94 -4.14 0.85 17.27
C THR A 94 -5.43 1.61 17.59
N THR A 95 -5.73 2.66 16.83
CA THR A 95 -6.91 3.53 17.04
C THR A 95 -8.15 3.01 16.33
N LEU A 96 -7.98 2.48 15.11
CA LEU A 96 -9.04 1.91 14.29
C LEU A 96 -8.46 0.81 13.39
N PHE A 97 -9.04 -0.38 13.50
CA PHE A 97 -8.76 -1.51 12.63
C PHE A 97 -10.05 -2.26 12.36
N ILE A 98 -10.48 -2.31 11.10
CA ILE A 98 -11.69 -3.02 10.68
C ILE A 98 -11.29 -4.42 10.25
N LYS A 99 -11.83 -5.44 10.92
CA LYS A 99 -11.48 -6.84 10.69
C LYS A 99 -11.73 -7.24 9.22
N ASP A 100 -10.87 -8.10 8.67
CA ASP A 100 -10.95 -8.64 7.30
C ASP A 100 -10.83 -7.59 6.16
N ASN A 101 -10.53 -6.34 6.50
CA ASN A 101 -10.44 -5.21 5.56
C ASN A 101 -9.01 -4.61 5.51
N ILE A 102 -8.00 -5.46 5.30
CA ILE A 102 -6.58 -5.06 5.36
C ILE A 102 -6.25 -3.90 4.41
N ASP A 103 -6.67 -3.99 3.14
CA ASP A 103 -6.40 -2.94 2.15
C ASP A 103 -7.02 -1.60 2.57
N PHE A 104 -8.19 -1.60 3.21
CA PHE A 104 -8.80 -0.39 3.75
C PHE A 104 -7.98 0.16 4.92
N ASN A 105 -7.63 -0.70 5.90
CA ASN A 105 -6.90 -0.29 7.10
C ASN A 105 -5.53 0.32 6.74
N GLU A 106 -4.80 -0.30 5.82
CA GLU A 106 -3.48 0.17 5.40
C GLU A 106 -3.55 1.51 4.66
N ARG A 107 -4.54 1.69 3.76
CA ARG A 107 -4.75 2.99 3.10
C ARG A 107 -5.21 4.08 4.06
N LEU A 108 -6.07 3.76 5.03
CA LEU A 108 -6.46 4.69 6.08
C LEU A 108 -5.23 5.14 6.89
N ALA A 109 -4.37 4.20 7.27
CA ALA A 109 -3.15 4.48 8.01
C ALA A 109 -2.17 5.35 7.20
N VAL A 110 -1.96 5.06 5.90
CA VAL A 110 -1.17 5.91 4.99
C VAL A 110 -1.73 7.33 4.95
N PHE A 111 -3.04 7.46 4.73
CA PHE A 111 -3.69 8.76 4.60
C PHE A 111 -3.54 9.60 5.88
N VAL A 112 -3.83 9.01 7.05
CA VAL A 112 -3.75 9.71 8.34
C VAL A 112 -2.30 9.99 8.73
N ALA A 113 -1.36 9.10 8.42
CA ALA A 113 0.07 9.34 8.63
C ALA A 113 0.58 10.53 7.83
N ASN A 114 0.20 10.63 6.55
CA ASN A 114 0.59 11.75 5.70
C ASN A 114 0.09 13.09 6.26
N LYS A 115 -1.20 13.17 6.63
CA LYS A 115 -1.77 14.38 7.26
C LYS A 115 -1.20 14.66 8.65
N GLY A 116 -1.01 13.63 9.46
CA GLY A 116 -0.49 13.74 10.82
C GLY A 116 0.95 14.24 10.84
N THR A 117 1.76 13.80 9.88
CA THR A 117 3.16 14.24 9.75
C THR A 117 3.25 15.71 9.34
N GLU A 118 2.42 16.15 8.39
CA GLU A 118 2.30 17.58 8.05
C GLU A 118 1.92 18.42 9.28
N GLN A 119 0.88 18.02 10.03
CA GLN A 119 0.44 18.74 11.22
C GLN A 119 1.50 18.76 12.33
N PHE A 120 2.21 17.64 12.52
CA PHE A 120 3.28 17.53 13.50
C PHE A 120 4.41 18.52 13.20
N TYR A 121 4.90 18.55 11.96
CA TYR A 121 5.99 19.44 11.57
C TYR A 121 5.57 20.90 11.48
N LEU A 122 4.32 21.18 11.09
CA LEU A 122 3.76 22.54 11.18
C LEU A 122 3.78 23.05 12.62
N LYS A 123 3.40 22.22 13.59
CA LYS A 123 3.42 22.59 15.01
C LYS A 123 4.83 22.68 15.59
N LYS A 124 5.73 21.77 15.20
CA LYS A 124 7.10 21.67 15.72
C LYS A 124 8.02 22.76 15.16
N GLU A 125 7.91 23.06 13.87
CA GLU A 125 8.86 23.90 13.14
C GLU A 125 8.24 25.16 12.51
N GLY A 126 6.91 25.26 12.44
CA GLY A 126 6.20 26.40 11.84
C GLY A 126 6.00 26.30 10.33
N ALA A 127 5.30 27.29 9.76
CA ALA A 127 4.89 27.29 8.35
C ALA A 127 6.06 27.41 7.35
N ASP A 128 7.17 28.02 7.76
CA ASP A 128 8.37 28.20 6.92
C ASP A 128 9.34 27.00 7.00
N SER A 129 8.91 25.89 7.59
CA SER A 129 9.72 24.67 7.74
C SER A 129 10.09 24.06 6.39
N LYS A 130 11.40 23.88 6.16
CA LYS A 130 11.92 23.15 5.00
C LYS A 130 11.53 21.66 5.05
N THR A 131 11.44 21.09 6.24
CA THR A 131 11.01 19.70 6.44
C THR A 131 9.55 19.54 6.06
N LEU A 132 8.67 20.43 6.53
CA LEU A 132 7.27 20.46 6.13
C LEU A 132 7.10 20.64 4.63
N ALA A 133 7.87 21.55 4.01
CA ALA A 133 7.83 21.76 2.56
C ALA A 133 8.32 20.53 1.76
N LEU A 134 9.20 19.70 2.32
CA LEU A 134 9.56 18.40 1.72
C LEU A 134 8.41 17.40 1.86
N ILE A 135 7.87 17.22 3.07
CA ILE A 135 6.76 16.30 3.37
C ILE A 135 5.56 16.59 2.48
N ILE A 136 5.19 17.87 2.30
CA ILE A 136 4.08 18.26 1.42
C ILE A 136 4.34 17.80 -0.02
N ARG A 137 5.57 17.94 -0.53
CA ARG A 137 5.92 17.50 -1.89
C ARG A 137 5.92 15.97 -2.02
N GLU A 138 6.37 15.25 -1.00
CA GLU A 138 6.31 13.78 -0.97
C GLU A 138 4.85 13.30 -0.92
N ASN A 139 4.00 13.93 -0.12
CA ASN A 139 2.56 13.64 -0.05
C ASN A 139 1.81 14.02 -1.35
N GLU A 140 2.27 15.02 -2.09
CA GLU A 140 1.76 15.32 -3.43
C GLU A 140 2.14 14.23 -4.44
N ASP A 141 3.37 13.74 -4.38
CA ASP A 141 3.82 12.60 -5.19
C ASP A 141 3.02 11.34 -4.87
N ASP A 142 2.69 11.08 -3.60
CA ASP A 142 1.80 9.98 -3.19
C ASP A 142 0.41 10.07 -3.82
N ARG A 143 -0.17 11.28 -3.89
CA ARG A 143 -1.46 11.50 -4.55
C ARG A 143 -1.38 11.22 -6.04
N LEU A 144 -0.35 11.74 -6.71
CA LEU A 144 -0.13 11.53 -8.13
C LEU A 144 0.10 10.04 -8.44
N PHE A 145 0.89 9.36 -7.62
CA PHE A 145 1.14 7.94 -7.73
C PHE A 145 -0.11 7.11 -7.45
N SER A 146 -0.90 7.46 -6.43
CA SER A 146 -2.18 6.80 -6.11
C SER A 146 -3.13 6.84 -7.30
N VAL A 147 -3.31 8.00 -7.92
CA VAL A 147 -4.16 8.14 -9.13
C VAL A 147 -3.63 7.30 -10.29
N PHE A 148 -2.33 7.37 -10.55
CA PHE A 148 -1.67 6.60 -11.61
C PHE A 148 -1.85 5.09 -11.40
N ILE A 149 -1.44 4.58 -10.24
CA ILE A 149 -1.41 3.14 -9.99
C ILE A 149 -2.82 2.57 -9.93
N THR A 150 -3.80 3.30 -9.38
CA THR A 150 -5.21 2.88 -9.38
C THR A 150 -5.70 2.59 -10.79
N LYS A 151 -5.43 3.51 -11.73
CA LYS A 151 -5.79 3.33 -13.14
C LYS A 151 -5.10 2.11 -13.76
N GLU A 152 -3.79 1.98 -13.58
CA GLU A 152 -3.02 0.87 -14.15
C GLU A 152 -3.48 -0.50 -13.61
N LEU A 153 -3.80 -0.58 -12.32
CA LEU A 153 -4.31 -1.80 -11.68
C LEU A 153 -5.72 -2.17 -12.17
N ASP A 154 -6.61 -1.18 -12.33
CA ASP A 154 -7.94 -1.41 -12.89
C ASP A 154 -7.87 -1.90 -14.35
N GLU A 155 -6.99 -1.31 -15.16
CA GLU A 155 -6.76 -1.76 -16.53
C GLU A 155 -6.09 -3.14 -16.58
N LEU A 156 -5.15 -3.43 -15.68
CA LEU A 156 -4.52 -4.75 -15.56
C LEU A 156 -5.56 -5.83 -15.21
N LYS A 157 -6.48 -5.53 -14.28
CA LYS A 157 -7.56 -6.44 -13.92
C LYS A 157 -8.46 -6.74 -15.13
N LYS A 158 -8.90 -5.70 -15.86
CA LYS A 158 -9.69 -5.86 -17.09
C LYS A 158 -8.93 -6.64 -18.17
N TRP A 159 -7.62 -6.42 -18.28
CA TRP A 159 -6.78 -7.15 -19.21
C TRP A 159 -6.77 -8.66 -18.89
N TYR A 160 -6.61 -9.05 -17.62
CA TYR A 160 -6.71 -10.45 -17.21
C TYR A 160 -8.10 -11.04 -17.46
N GLU A 161 -9.18 -10.30 -17.19
CA GLU A 161 -10.57 -10.75 -17.43
C GLU A 161 -10.86 -11.00 -18.92
N GLY A 162 -10.23 -10.22 -19.81
CA GLY A 162 -10.32 -10.40 -21.26
C GLY A 162 -9.25 -11.32 -21.86
N PHE A 163 -8.29 -11.81 -21.06
CA PHE A 163 -7.17 -12.59 -21.57
C PHE A 163 -7.59 -14.03 -21.86
N ASP A 164 -7.82 -14.32 -23.13
CA ASP A 164 -8.15 -15.67 -23.60
C ASP A 164 -6.89 -16.50 -23.86
N ALA A 165 -6.43 -17.17 -22.80
CA ALA A 165 -5.27 -18.05 -22.85
C ALA A 165 -5.45 -19.27 -23.76
N SER A 166 -6.66 -19.58 -24.23
CA SER A 166 -6.90 -20.72 -25.14
C SER A 166 -6.42 -20.45 -26.57
N LYS A 167 -6.23 -19.17 -26.93
CA LYS A 167 -5.74 -18.74 -28.25
C LYS A 167 -4.23 -18.85 -28.42
N LEU A 168 -3.51 -19.28 -27.38
CA LEU A 168 -2.05 -19.34 -27.36
C LEU A 168 -1.58 -20.79 -27.28
N THR A 169 -0.62 -21.16 -28.14
CA THR A 169 -0.16 -22.54 -28.34
C THR A 169 0.93 -22.98 -27.37
N SER A 170 1.61 -22.05 -26.69
CA SER A 170 2.66 -22.31 -25.71
C SER A 170 2.46 -21.52 -24.42
N ASN A 171 2.87 -22.09 -23.28
CA ASN A 171 2.92 -21.36 -22.00
C ASN A 171 3.95 -20.22 -22.02
N ASP A 172 5.02 -20.36 -22.80
CA ASP A 172 6.05 -19.31 -22.94
C ASP A 172 5.49 -18.08 -23.66
N ASP A 173 4.65 -18.28 -24.67
CA ASP A 173 3.98 -17.18 -25.38
C ASP A 173 3.01 -16.43 -24.45
N LYS A 174 2.29 -17.16 -23.59
CA LYS A 174 1.42 -16.56 -22.57
C LYS A 174 2.22 -15.67 -21.63
N GLU A 175 3.31 -16.20 -21.07
CA GLU A 175 4.12 -15.46 -20.11
C GLU A 175 4.77 -14.24 -20.74
N LYS A 176 5.25 -14.37 -21.98
CA LYS A 176 5.80 -13.23 -22.73
C LYS A 176 4.79 -12.09 -22.87
N ILE A 177 3.56 -12.38 -23.31
CA ILE A 177 2.51 -11.36 -23.48
C ILE A 177 2.16 -10.72 -22.12
N ARG A 178 2.10 -11.52 -21.06
CA ARG A 178 1.86 -11.02 -19.69
C ARG A 178 2.97 -10.07 -19.25
N GLN A 179 4.22 -10.43 -19.46
CA GLN A 179 5.39 -9.60 -19.14
C GLN A 179 5.42 -8.31 -19.96
N GLU A 180 5.02 -8.35 -21.24
CA GLU A 180 4.84 -7.14 -22.06
C GLU A 180 3.78 -6.21 -21.44
N ARG A 181 2.63 -6.75 -21.00
CA ARG A 181 1.61 -5.96 -20.31
C ARG A 181 2.11 -5.36 -18.99
N LEU A 182 2.85 -6.12 -18.19
CA LEU A 182 3.41 -5.64 -16.92
C LEU A 182 4.50 -4.58 -17.13
N ASN A 183 5.33 -4.72 -18.17
CA ASN A 183 6.35 -3.74 -18.53
C ASN A 183 5.75 -2.45 -19.11
N LEU A 184 4.57 -2.52 -19.73
CA LEU A 184 3.84 -1.33 -20.18
C LEU A 184 3.51 -0.38 -19.00
N ILE A 185 3.19 -0.93 -17.82
CA ILE A 185 2.96 -0.13 -16.60
C ILE A 185 4.23 0.67 -16.23
N LYS A 186 5.42 0.06 -16.35
CA LYS A 186 6.70 0.75 -16.11
C LYS A 186 6.98 1.85 -17.15
N ALA A 187 6.61 1.60 -18.40
CA ALA A 187 6.72 2.59 -19.47
C ALA A 187 5.81 3.79 -19.19
N HIS A 188 4.52 3.53 -18.92
CA HIS A 188 3.56 4.56 -18.52
C HIS A 188 4.02 5.35 -17.29
N PHE A 189 4.61 4.71 -16.28
CA PHE A 189 5.18 5.42 -15.13
C PHE A 189 6.27 6.42 -15.54
N THR A 190 7.15 6.01 -16.46
CA THR A 190 8.24 6.86 -16.96
C THR A 190 7.71 8.03 -17.78
N GLU A 191 6.73 7.78 -18.65
CA GLU A 191 6.21 8.77 -19.59
C GLU A 191 5.18 9.72 -18.98
N LEU A 192 4.27 9.19 -18.15
CA LEU A 192 3.09 9.91 -17.70
C LEU A 192 3.21 10.50 -16.29
N LEU A 193 3.98 9.85 -15.42
CA LEU A 193 4.06 10.22 -14.00
C LEU A 193 5.41 10.84 -13.62
N THR A 194 6.53 10.24 -14.02
CA THR A 194 7.88 10.72 -13.63
C THR A 194 8.09 12.22 -13.88
N PRO A 195 7.64 12.83 -15.00
CA PRO A 195 7.81 14.27 -15.25
C PRO A 195 7.02 15.17 -14.29
N LYS A 196 6.05 14.63 -13.56
CA LYS A 196 5.17 15.36 -12.64
C LYS A 196 5.59 15.22 -11.18
N LEU A 197 6.46 14.26 -10.87
CA LEU A 197 6.93 14.03 -9.51
C LEU A 197 7.84 15.19 -9.06
N LYS A 198 7.65 15.61 -7.82
CA LYS A 198 8.37 16.72 -7.17
C LYS A 198 9.59 16.25 -6.38
N THR A 199 9.69 14.94 -6.14
CA THR A 199 10.73 14.29 -5.35
C THR A 199 11.16 12.96 -5.98
N ASN A 200 12.03 12.22 -5.27
CA ASN A 200 12.53 10.92 -5.69
C ASN A 200 11.81 9.74 -5.00
N SER A 201 10.67 9.96 -4.34
CA SER A 201 9.95 8.95 -3.52
C SER A 201 9.65 7.66 -4.29
N TYR A 202 9.38 7.76 -5.60
CA TYR A 202 9.06 6.62 -6.47
C TYR A 202 10.19 6.22 -7.42
N SER A 203 11.42 6.69 -7.21
CA SER A 203 12.58 6.40 -8.08
C SER A 203 12.83 4.89 -8.28
N ARG A 204 12.50 4.07 -7.27
CA ARG A 204 12.67 2.61 -7.28
C ARG A 204 11.46 1.82 -7.81
N PHE A 205 10.40 2.49 -8.25
CA PHE A 205 9.20 1.80 -8.76
C PHE A 205 9.53 0.80 -9.88
N LYS A 206 10.52 1.14 -10.71
CA LYS A 206 10.93 0.33 -11.87
C LYS A 206 11.97 -0.74 -11.55
N ASP A 207 12.56 -0.75 -10.37
CA ASP A 207 13.68 -1.62 -10.02
C ASP A 207 13.26 -3.08 -10.02
N GLY A 208 13.97 -3.98 -10.70
CA GLY A 208 13.64 -5.41 -10.70
C GLY A 208 12.36 -5.76 -11.47
N GLU A 209 11.99 -7.03 -11.48
CA GLU A 209 10.83 -7.53 -12.24
C GLU A 209 9.50 -7.03 -11.67
N MET A 210 8.52 -6.76 -12.54
CA MET A 210 7.16 -6.42 -12.13
C MET A 210 6.32 -7.69 -12.20
N ASN A 211 5.51 -7.96 -11.19
CA ASN A 211 4.61 -9.10 -11.15
C ASN A 211 3.36 -8.75 -10.33
N ASN A 212 2.35 -9.61 -10.34
CA ASN A 212 1.08 -9.34 -9.67
C ASN A 212 1.25 -9.19 -8.15
N ALA A 213 2.14 -9.97 -7.52
CA ALA A 213 2.38 -9.88 -6.08
C ALA A 213 2.98 -8.54 -5.66
N ARG A 214 3.92 -8.01 -6.46
CA ARG A 214 4.51 -6.69 -6.22
C ARG A 214 3.49 -5.57 -6.46
N LEU A 215 2.75 -5.62 -7.56
CA LEU A 215 1.69 -4.67 -7.88
C LEU A 215 0.57 -4.68 -6.83
N GLY A 216 0.28 -5.86 -6.27
CA GLY A 216 -0.65 -6.04 -5.15
C GLY A 216 -0.25 -5.27 -3.89
N THR A 217 1.04 -4.97 -3.70
CA THR A 217 1.45 -4.09 -2.58
C THR A 217 0.96 -2.67 -2.80
N TYR A 218 1.06 -2.13 -4.02
CA TYR A 218 0.50 -0.82 -4.32
C TYR A 218 -1.03 -0.81 -4.30
N HIS A 219 -1.69 -1.94 -4.61
CA HIS A 219 -3.13 -2.08 -4.37
C HIS A 219 -3.46 -1.89 -2.88
N THR A 220 -2.72 -2.59 -2.01
CA THR A 220 -2.93 -2.59 -0.55
C THR A 220 -2.73 -1.20 0.07
N TYR A 221 -1.72 -0.44 -0.38
CA TYR A 221 -1.31 0.81 0.29
C TYR A 221 -1.67 2.10 -0.46
N MET A 222 -1.78 2.06 -1.78
CA MET A 222 -1.83 3.28 -2.60
C MET A 222 -3.07 3.39 -3.50
N LYS A 223 -3.91 2.36 -3.59
CA LYS A 223 -5.10 2.42 -4.46
C LYS A 223 -6.16 3.38 -3.92
N ASP A 224 -6.52 4.38 -4.72
CA ASP A 224 -7.60 5.34 -4.47
C ASP A 224 -7.58 5.96 -3.06
N LEU A 225 -6.59 6.83 -2.81
CA LEU A 225 -6.56 7.63 -1.59
C LEU A 225 -7.53 8.84 -1.63
N SER A 226 -8.20 9.05 -2.77
CA SER A 226 -8.98 10.27 -3.02
C SER A 226 -10.25 10.35 -2.18
N ASP A 227 -10.86 9.19 -1.88
CA ASP A 227 -12.09 9.13 -1.08
C ASP A 227 -11.82 9.50 0.39
N PHE A 228 -10.69 9.08 0.95
CA PHE A 228 -10.26 9.53 2.28
C PHE A 228 -10.06 11.06 2.33
N GLU A 229 -9.43 11.67 1.32
CA GLU A 229 -9.25 13.13 1.26
C GLU A 229 -10.60 13.86 1.23
N LYS A 230 -11.55 13.41 0.41
CA LYS A 230 -12.89 14.02 0.33
C LYS A 230 -13.62 13.97 1.67
N VAL A 231 -13.63 12.81 2.32
CA VAL A 231 -14.28 12.64 3.63
C VAL A 231 -13.55 13.41 4.72
N TYR A 232 -12.22 13.51 4.67
CA TYR A 232 -11.43 14.33 5.59
C TYR A 232 -11.79 15.82 5.48
N VAL A 233 -11.89 16.36 4.26
CA VAL A 233 -12.32 17.75 4.03
C VAL A 233 -13.73 17.98 4.57
N LYS A 234 -14.67 17.05 4.32
CA LYS A 234 -16.04 17.10 4.88
C LYS A 234 -16.07 16.96 6.41
N SER A 235 -15.04 16.39 7.00
CA SER A 235 -14.84 16.31 8.45
C SER A 235 -14.13 17.56 9.00
N GLY A 236 -14.15 18.67 8.26
CA GLY A 236 -13.55 19.95 8.66
C GLY A 236 -12.03 19.95 8.63
N SER A 237 -11.39 19.04 7.87
CA SER A 237 -9.94 18.87 7.84
C SER A 237 -9.33 18.65 9.22
N SER A 238 -10.02 17.87 10.06
CA SER A 238 -9.60 17.53 11.43
C SER A 238 -9.38 16.02 11.53
N ILE A 239 -8.15 15.60 11.86
CA ILE A 239 -7.81 14.18 12.01
C ILE A 239 -8.69 13.51 13.08
N PRO A 240 -8.91 14.10 14.28
CA PRO A 240 -9.83 13.53 15.26
C PRO A 240 -11.26 13.36 14.74
N ALA A 241 -11.84 14.40 14.12
CA ALA A 241 -13.22 14.33 13.61
C ALA A 241 -13.35 13.29 12.48
N PHE A 242 -12.35 13.23 11.59
CA PHE A 242 -12.28 12.24 10.52
C PHE A 242 -12.19 10.81 11.06
N LEU A 243 -11.30 10.54 12.02
CA LEU A 243 -11.19 9.22 12.64
C LEU A 243 -12.47 8.81 13.39
N GLU A 244 -13.11 9.74 14.12
CA GLU A 244 -14.41 9.47 14.75
C GLU A 244 -15.49 9.10 13.72
N ARG A 245 -15.50 9.76 12.56
CA ARG A 245 -16.39 9.38 11.45
C ARG A 245 -16.04 7.99 10.91
N CYS A 246 -14.76 7.72 10.63
CA CYS A 246 -14.32 6.41 10.12
C CYS A 246 -14.60 5.25 11.09
N LYS A 247 -14.63 5.47 12.41
CA LYS A 247 -15.02 4.43 13.38
C LYS A 247 -16.42 3.86 13.13
N GLN A 248 -17.32 4.63 12.51
CA GLN A 248 -18.66 4.16 12.13
C GLN A 248 -18.62 3.07 11.04
N LEU A 249 -17.52 2.98 10.29
CA LEU A 249 -17.34 1.93 9.27
C LEU A 249 -17.09 0.54 9.89
N ASN A 250 -16.80 0.45 11.19
CA ASN A 250 -16.58 -0.85 11.83
C ASN A 250 -17.86 -1.69 11.95
N SER A 251 -19.04 -1.09 11.74
CA SER A 251 -20.34 -1.77 11.76
C SER A 251 -20.94 -2.03 10.38
N VAL A 252 -20.22 -1.74 9.29
CA VAL A 252 -20.69 -1.99 7.92
C VAL A 252 -19.92 -3.13 7.28
N ASP A 253 -20.58 -3.86 6.37
CA ASP A 253 -19.98 -5.02 5.70
C ASP A 253 -18.88 -4.61 4.70
N ASP A 254 -19.03 -3.46 4.04
CA ASP A 254 -18.10 -2.93 3.04
C ASP A 254 -17.71 -1.48 3.38
N PRO A 255 -16.63 -1.29 4.16
CA PRO A 255 -16.11 0.03 4.52
C PRO A 255 -15.72 0.90 3.33
N GLU A 256 -15.24 0.31 2.23
CA GLU A 256 -14.79 1.06 1.05
C GLU A 256 -15.99 1.61 0.28
N ALA A 257 -17.02 0.79 0.05
CA ALA A 257 -18.26 1.23 -0.57
C ALA A 257 -18.97 2.31 0.27
N GLU A 258 -18.98 2.17 1.59
CA GLU A 258 -19.62 3.14 2.48
C GLU A 258 -18.83 4.47 2.54
N LEU A 259 -17.50 4.42 2.66
CA LEU A 259 -16.64 5.62 2.57
C LEU A 259 -16.91 6.38 1.27
N LYS A 260 -17.05 5.67 0.16
CA LYS A 260 -17.33 6.26 -1.16
C LYS A 260 -18.67 7.00 -1.20
N LYS A 261 -19.72 6.51 -0.51
CA LYS A 261 -21.00 7.23 -0.43
C LYS A 261 -20.85 8.58 0.28
N TRP A 262 -20.10 8.62 1.38
CA TRP A 262 -19.85 9.86 2.13
C TRP A 262 -19.13 10.93 1.30
N THR A 263 -18.41 10.56 0.24
CA THR A 263 -17.78 11.53 -0.66
C THR A 263 -18.80 12.39 -1.41
N SER A 264 -20.03 11.89 -1.60
CA SER A 264 -21.10 12.58 -2.33
C SER A 264 -22.08 13.32 -1.43
N GLU A 265 -22.13 13.01 -0.14
CA GLU A 265 -22.99 13.62 0.91
C GLU A 265 -22.44 14.93 1.48
#